data_AF-A0A7C5NDR0-F1
#
_entry.id   AF-A0A7C5NDR0-F1
#
_cell.length_a   1.000
_cell.length_b   1.000
_cell.length_c   1.000
_cell.angle_alpha   90.00
_cell.angle_beta   90.00
_cell.angle_gamma   90.00
#
_symmetry.space_group_name_H-M   'P 1'
#
loop_
_entity.id
_entity.type
_entity.pdbx_description
1 polymer ?
#
loop_
_entity_poly.entity_id
_entity_poly.type
_entity_poly.pdbx_seq_one_letter_code
_entity_poly.pdbx_strand_id
1 'polypeptide(L)'
;MRRLLGALFCFYSALAIAPLTTAAQAPPGHSARLFGVHDWTGSSVAYLTGATASSCDHGWLTNLTYIDGDASVVAPPDGVSIIARLDWNGSESVPLDAGTRGTYITRFVESVRRSPNNHVWIVGNEPNFTIAGPLEPTERFIDPYIPPFVDAYTRIRPQVHALSGHADDVVLLPAPSPWSPCFLEGLARMIRGIDANGVSIDGFAIHPGTRHPSDSQRAGRVTSGEGFHNCNIGSYRDGSGQFSVLDDFIATIDAEGYASAPLYISETAHNTDAGGVVNHVNEDRGFFTAIYAHVDAYNRSHAGRIRAVTPYRWTTSGDGSGRDHSIEGKAALQADHRRSADLTWTTITCGPTGCLDDSDCAAADACDVPSGECRPRGSACPCAAGQVCRLDTGECAPANTGAATLSFTPGTPAPGATVRVDVFATEGYTNVSLDVAGPLPGGSPTATYIEVSPGFHWLYDVGLPAAGTYRFTFTADPASTVYGVAYLNVIDPAVADAGAVDSGMDTDAGRTAGPDASPSTGDAGRTPDAGPGRLSADGCGCRVGGAPRRGGGLLLLLALIVWRLRRSKAKAANAHVH
;
A
#
# COMPACT_ATOMS: atom_id res chain seq x y z
N MET A 1 32.27 -57.24 47.69
CA MET A 1 32.34 -56.82 46.28
C MET A 1 30.96 -56.33 45.88
N ARG A 2 30.81 -55.01 45.85
CA ARG A 2 29.60 -54.26 45.52
C ARG A 2 29.80 -53.65 44.13
N ARG A 3 28.70 -53.50 43.39
CA ARG A 3 28.43 -52.63 42.23
C ARG A 3 28.30 -53.34 40.88
N LEU A 4 27.31 -52.81 40.14
CA LEU A 4 26.99 -52.94 38.72
C LEU A 4 26.15 -54.14 38.27
N LEU A 5 24.82 -53.91 38.31
CA LEU A 5 23.74 -54.38 37.43
C LEU A 5 22.48 -53.70 38.02
N GLY A 6 21.64 -52.92 37.36
CA GLY A 6 21.40 -52.64 35.95
C GLY A 6 19.93 -52.19 35.93
N ALA A 7 19.66 -50.92 36.23
CA ALA A 7 18.31 -50.36 36.25
C ALA A 7 18.07 -49.62 34.93
N LEU A 8 17.49 -50.35 33.98
CA LEU A 8 16.97 -49.80 32.72
C LEU A 8 15.60 -49.16 33.03
N PHE A 9 15.61 -47.89 33.46
CA PHE A 9 14.37 -47.11 33.57
C PHE A 9 14.00 -46.59 32.18
N CYS A 10 12.96 -47.17 31.59
CA CYS A 10 12.28 -46.62 30.42
C CYS A 10 11.69 -45.25 30.77
N PHE A 11 12.39 -44.18 30.38
CA PHE A 11 11.78 -42.86 30.23
C PHE A 11 10.95 -42.88 28.93
N TYR A 12 9.66 -43.22 29.05
CA TYR A 12 8.67 -42.76 28.08
C TYR A 12 8.45 -41.27 28.34
N SER A 13 9.30 -40.44 27.73
CA SER A 13 9.01 -39.02 27.59
C SER A 13 7.79 -38.90 26.69
N ALA A 14 6.63 -38.65 27.28
CA ALA A 14 5.47 -38.17 26.52
C ALA A 14 5.93 -36.89 25.79
N LEU A 15 6.10 -36.97 24.47
CA LEU A 15 6.15 -35.78 23.64
C LEU A 15 4.81 -35.09 23.84
N ALA A 16 4.78 -34.05 24.69
CA ALA A 16 3.70 -33.10 24.69
C ALA A 16 3.71 -32.46 23.29
N ILE A 17 2.73 -32.85 22.47
CA ILE A 17 2.44 -32.16 21.23
C ILE A 17 2.02 -30.76 21.67
N ALA A 18 2.93 -29.80 21.58
CA ALA A 18 2.60 -28.41 21.82
C ALA A 18 1.44 -28.06 20.88
N PRO A 19 0.35 -27.45 21.38
CA PRO A 19 -0.75 -27.04 20.53
C PRO A 19 -0.17 -26.15 19.42
N LEU A 20 -0.50 -26.46 18.17
CA LEU A 20 -0.20 -25.61 17.02
C LEU A 20 -0.72 -24.21 17.36
N THR A 21 0.20 -23.28 17.61
CA THR A 21 -0.13 -21.87 17.82
C THR A 21 -0.89 -21.41 16.59
N THR A 22 -2.12 -20.96 16.76
CA THR A 22 -2.90 -20.31 15.72
C THR A 22 -2.05 -19.22 15.08
N ALA A 23 -1.83 -19.31 13.77
CA ALA A 23 -1.03 -18.32 13.04
C ALA A 23 -1.61 -16.92 13.27
N ALA A 24 -0.77 -16.01 13.76
CA ALA A 24 -1.19 -14.66 14.13
C ALA A 24 -1.69 -13.90 12.89
N GLN A 25 -2.85 -13.25 12.98
CA GLN A 25 -3.39 -12.42 11.90
C GLN A 25 -2.36 -11.36 11.45
N ALA A 26 -2.38 -10.99 10.17
CA ALA A 26 -1.58 -9.88 9.68
C ALA A 26 -1.94 -8.58 10.42
N PRO A 27 -0.96 -7.76 10.86
CA PRO A 27 -1.24 -6.47 11.47
C PRO A 27 -2.06 -5.56 10.53
N PRO A 28 -2.80 -4.57 11.07
CA PRO A 28 -3.49 -3.57 10.27
C PRO A 28 -2.58 -2.94 9.21
N GLY A 29 -3.07 -2.81 7.98
CA GLY A 29 -2.28 -2.29 6.86
C GLY A 29 -1.27 -3.25 6.23
N HIS A 30 -1.06 -4.43 6.80
CA HIS A 30 -0.20 -5.46 6.23
C HIS A 30 -1.02 -6.51 5.46
N SER A 31 -0.51 -6.89 4.29
CA SER A 31 -1.05 -8.01 3.52
C SER A 31 -0.56 -9.31 4.16
N ALA A 32 -1.42 -10.32 4.26
CA ALA A 32 -1.04 -11.67 4.67
C ALA A 32 -0.39 -12.46 3.51
N ARG A 33 -0.53 -11.98 2.27
CA ARG A 33 0.11 -12.56 1.09
C ARG A 33 1.59 -12.20 1.03
N LEU A 34 2.39 -13.12 0.49
CA LEU A 34 3.76 -12.82 0.07
C LEU A 34 3.79 -12.02 -1.24
N PHE A 35 2.73 -12.16 -2.05
CA PHE A 35 2.64 -11.64 -3.40
C PHE A 35 2.65 -10.11 -3.44
N GLY A 36 3.34 -9.54 -4.43
CA GLY A 36 3.31 -8.11 -4.64
C GLY A 36 4.00 -7.66 -5.92
N VAL A 37 3.94 -6.35 -6.18
CA VAL A 37 4.52 -5.67 -7.35
C VAL A 37 5.27 -4.41 -6.94
N HIS A 38 6.17 -3.95 -7.80
CA HIS A 38 6.93 -2.72 -7.60
C HIS A 38 6.48 -1.63 -8.59
N ASP A 39 6.52 -0.36 -8.20
CA ASP A 39 6.03 0.84 -8.90
C ASP A 39 4.52 1.02 -8.83
N TRP A 40 4.07 2.15 -8.26
CA TRP A 40 2.66 2.53 -8.29
C TRP A 40 2.25 3.05 -9.68
N THR A 41 1.34 2.33 -10.32
CA THR A 41 0.61 2.75 -11.53
C THR A 41 -0.80 2.17 -11.55
N GLY A 42 -1.72 2.77 -12.32
CA GLY A 42 -3.05 2.20 -12.51
C GLY A 42 -3.02 0.76 -13.05
N SER A 43 -2.06 0.42 -13.93
CA SER A 43 -1.90 -0.94 -14.45
C SER A 43 -1.32 -1.91 -13.42
N SER A 44 -0.40 -1.49 -12.56
CA SER A 44 0.13 -2.33 -11.47
C SER A 44 -0.95 -2.68 -10.45
N VAL A 45 -1.82 -1.72 -10.10
CA VAL A 45 -2.94 -1.92 -9.17
C VAL A 45 -3.97 -2.86 -9.80
N ALA A 46 -4.34 -2.62 -11.07
CA ALA A 46 -5.26 -3.50 -11.79
C ALA A 46 -4.73 -4.94 -11.92
N TYR A 47 -3.41 -5.08 -12.10
CA TYR A 47 -2.78 -6.39 -12.13
C TYR A 47 -2.80 -7.08 -10.77
N LEU A 48 -2.41 -6.37 -9.71
CA LEU A 48 -2.35 -6.92 -8.34
C LEU A 48 -3.74 -7.38 -7.87
N THR A 49 -4.74 -6.52 -8.05
CA THR A 49 -6.15 -6.82 -7.73
C THR A 49 -6.70 -7.97 -8.58
N GLY A 50 -6.39 -8.03 -9.88
CA GLY A 50 -6.83 -9.11 -10.77
C GLY A 50 -6.04 -10.42 -10.64
N ALA A 51 -4.89 -10.42 -9.96
CA ALA A 51 -4.05 -11.60 -9.77
C ALA A 51 -4.48 -12.47 -8.59
N THR A 52 -5.27 -11.91 -7.67
CA THR A 52 -5.67 -12.57 -6.42
C THR A 52 -7.16 -12.85 -6.42
N ALA A 53 -7.58 -13.97 -5.82
CA ALA A 53 -8.99 -14.35 -5.75
C ALA A 53 -9.75 -13.68 -4.59
N SER A 54 -9.04 -13.10 -3.62
CA SER A 54 -9.63 -12.42 -2.46
C SER A 54 -10.10 -11.02 -2.83
N SER A 55 -11.20 -10.57 -2.22
CA SER A 55 -11.69 -9.19 -2.33
C SER A 55 -11.12 -8.25 -1.26
N CYS A 56 -10.40 -8.76 -0.25
CA CYS A 56 -9.98 -7.97 0.92
C CYS A 56 -8.45 -7.82 1.06
N ASP A 57 -7.68 -8.69 0.42
CA ASP A 57 -6.22 -8.71 0.48
C ASP A 57 -5.69 -9.15 -0.87
N HIS A 58 -5.12 -8.18 -1.58
CA HIS A 58 -4.57 -8.29 -2.92
C HIS A 58 -3.05 -8.40 -2.94
N GLY A 59 -2.39 -8.28 -1.79
CA GLY A 59 -0.93 -8.31 -1.69
C GLY A 59 -0.28 -6.94 -1.50
N TRP A 60 1.00 -6.88 -1.86
CA TRP A 60 1.86 -5.74 -1.62
C TRP A 60 2.13 -4.90 -2.87
N LEU A 61 2.22 -3.59 -2.69
CA LEU A 61 2.75 -2.67 -3.69
C LEU A 61 3.88 -1.84 -3.06
N THR A 62 5.10 -2.05 -3.55
CA THR A 62 6.26 -1.23 -3.15
C THR A 62 6.30 0.02 -4.02
N ASN A 63 6.23 1.20 -3.40
CA ASN A 63 6.22 2.47 -4.11
C ASN A 63 7.40 3.37 -3.71
N LEU A 64 8.17 3.80 -4.70
CA LEU A 64 9.21 4.80 -4.54
C LEU A 64 8.60 6.21 -4.54
N THR A 65 8.98 7.02 -3.56
CA THR A 65 8.67 8.44 -3.50
C THR A 65 9.93 9.24 -3.18
N TYR A 66 10.22 10.26 -3.98
CA TYR A 66 11.28 11.23 -3.70
C TYR A 66 10.73 12.38 -2.87
N ILE A 67 11.33 12.64 -1.71
CA ILE A 67 10.82 13.61 -0.73
C ILE A 67 11.67 14.89 -0.64
N ASP A 68 12.56 15.15 -1.59
CA ASP A 68 13.25 16.44 -1.75
C ASP A 68 12.36 17.54 -2.37
N GLY A 69 11.15 17.19 -2.82
CA GLY A 69 10.06 18.10 -3.18
C GLY A 69 8.80 17.94 -2.31
N ASP A 70 7.69 18.53 -2.76
CA ASP A 70 6.34 18.25 -2.23
C ASP A 70 5.87 16.90 -2.76
N ALA A 71 6.20 15.84 -2.03
CA ALA A 71 5.75 14.51 -2.36
C ALA A 71 4.43 14.22 -1.65
N SER A 72 3.41 13.84 -2.42
CA SER A 72 2.21 13.21 -1.88
C SER A 72 2.45 11.70 -1.84
N VAL A 73 2.39 11.10 -0.65
CA VAL A 73 2.24 9.66 -0.53
C VAL A 73 0.84 9.30 -1.03
N VAL A 74 0.72 8.23 -1.81
CA VAL A 74 -0.53 7.81 -2.40
C VAL A 74 -1.32 6.98 -1.38
N ALA A 75 -2.60 7.29 -1.20
CA ALA A 75 -3.48 6.45 -0.38
C ALA A 75 -3.64 5.07 -1.03
N PRO A 76 -3.49 3.97 -0.28
CA PRO A 76 -3.66 2.62 -0.82
C PRO A 76 -5.04 2.46 -1.47
N PRO A 77 -5.17 1.74 -2.60
CA PRO A 77 -6.44 1.20 -3.04
C PRO A 77 -6.92 0.15 -2.04
N ASP A 78 -8.23 -0.05 -1.97
CA ASP A 78 -8.82 -1.03 -1.06
C ASP A 78 -8.18 -2.42 -1.23
N GLY A 79 -7.86 -3.05 -0.10
CA GLY A 79 -7.26 -4.39 -0.04
C GLY A 79 -5.81 -4.50 -0.52
N VAL A 80 -5.13 -3.40 -0.87
CA VAL A 80 -3.71 -3.43 -1.25
C VAL A 80 -2.87 -2.77 -0.16
N SER A 81 -1.86 -3.49 0.34
CA SER A 81 -0.91 -2.96 1.31
C SER A 81 0.28 -2.30 0.64
N ILE A 82 0.76 -1.17 1.19
CA ILE A 82 1.86 -0.40 0.61
C ILE A 82 3.13 -0.60 1.42
N ILE A 83 4.24 -0.73 0.71
CA ILE A 83 5.58 -0.58 1.26
C ILE A 83 6.10 0.75 0.70
N ALA A 84 6.05 1.81 1.51
CA ALA A 84 6.44 3.14 1.07
C ALA A 84 7.95 3.31 1.21
N ARG A 85 8.64 3.37 0.07
CA ARG A 85 10.07 3.67 0.01
C ARG A 85 10.28 5.17 -0.16
N LEU A 86 10.84 5.81 0.87
CA LEU A 86 11.03 7.25 0.91
C LEU A 86 12.50 7.60 0.73
N ASP A 87 12.87 7.87 -0.52
CA ASP A 87 14.21 8.33 -0.89
C ASP A 87 14.24 9.86 -0.87
N TRP A 88 15.39 10.46 -0.61
CA TRP A 88 15.52 11.90 -0.75
C TRP A 88 15.28 12.34 -2.19
N ASN A 89 16.04 11.82 -3.15
CA ASN A 89 15.88 12.09 -4.58
C ASN A 89 16.50 11.00 -5.46
N GLY A 90 16.48 11.20 -6.79
CA GLY A 90 17.04 10.24 -7.73
C GLY A 90 18.57 10.08 -7.71
N SER A 91 19.29 10.84 -6.87
CA SER A 91 20.74 10.76 -6.69
C SER A 91 21.15 10.27 -5.30
N GLU A 92 20.33 10.53 -4.28
CA GLU A 92 20.59 10.19 -2.90
C GLU A 92 19.33 9.59 -2.27
N SER A 93 19.46 8.45 -1.60
CA SER A 93 18.38 7.91 -0.79
C SER A 93 18.24 8.56 0.56
N VAL A 94 19.37 8.79 1.24
CA VAL A 94 19.43 9.61 2.44
C VAL A 94 20.51 10.67 2.18
N PRO A 95 20.28 11.95 2.49
CA PRO A 95 21.28 12.98 2.25
C PRO A 95 22.55 12.73 3.05
N LEU A 96 23.70 12.75 2.36
CA LEU A 96 25.00 12.62 3.03
C LEU A 96 25.29 13.86 3.89
N ASP A 97 24.92 15.04 3.39
CA ASP A 97 25.03 16.31 4.12
C ASP A 97 24.08 16.36 5.33
N ALA A 98 24.63 16.64 6.51
CA ALA A 98 23.88 16.64 7.76
C ALA A 98 22.78 17.73 7.82
N GLY A 99 23.01 18.89 7.20
CA GLY A 99 22.02 19.97 7.16
C GLY A 99 20.77 19.58 6.36
N THR A 100 20.99 18.98 5.19
CA THR A 100 19.95 18.47 4.31
C THR A 100 19.24 17.26 4.91
N ARG A 101 19.97 16.40 5.64
CA ARG A 101 19.43 15.21 6.31
C ARG A 101 18.37 15.55 7.36
N GLY A 102 18.53 16.67 8.08
CA GLY A 102 17.49 17.16 8.99
C GLY A 102 16.16 17.43 8.27
N THR A 103 16.22 17.96 7.04
CA THR A 103 15.03 18.20 6.21
C THR A 103 14.42 16.88 5.73
N TYR A 104 15.25 15.91 5.30
CA TYR A 104 14.79 14.56 4.96
C TYR A 104 14.01 13.91 6.10
N ILE A 105 14.54 13.93 7.33
CA ILE A 105 13.88 13.37 8.51
C ILE A 105 12.51 14.03 8.75
N THR A 106 12.44 15.36 8.73
CA THR A 106 11.17 16.08 8.90
C THR A 106 10.16 15.66 7.83
N ARG A 107 10.57 15.61 6.56
CA ARG A 107 9.68 15.27 5.45
C ARG A 107 9.27 13.81 5.44
N PHE A 108 10.11 12.92 5.93
CA PHE A 108 9.76 11.52 6.15
C PHE A 108 8.58 11.44 7.13
N VAL A 109 8.70 12.07 8.30
CA VAL A 109 7.65 12.08 9.33
C VAL A 109 6.37 12.76 8.84
N GLU A 110 6.46 13.84 8.06
CA GLU A 110 5.29 14.46 7.42
C GLU A 110 4.61 13.53 6.42
N SER A 111 5.38 12.73 5.67
CA SER A 111 4.86 11.75 4.71
C SER A 111 4.07 10.66 5.43
N VAL A 112 4.58 10.17 6.58
CA VAL A 112 3.86 9.22 7.43
C VAL A 112 2.56 9.82 7.94
N ARG A 113 2.60 11.02 8.54
CA ARG A 113 1.40 11.68 9.10
C ARG A 113 0.28 11.88 8.08
N ARG A 114 0.62 12.10 6.80
CA ARG A 114 -0.36 12.30 5.72
C ARG A 114 -0.94 11.00 5.17
N SER A 115 -0.52 9.85 5.69
CA SER A 115 -0.81 8.53 5.14
C SER A 115 -1.34 7.59 6.23
N PRO A 116 -2.50 7.90 6.84
CA PRO A 116 -3.00 7.17 8.00
C PRO A 116 -3.25 5.67 7.74
N ASN A 117 -3.36 5.27 6.47
CA ASN A 117 -3.63 3.89 6.06
C ASN A 117 -2.37 3.14 5.59
N ASN A 118 -1.19 3.74 5.70
CA ASN A 118 0.07 3.07 5.39
C ASN A 118 0.88 2.81 6.67
N HIS A 119 1.44 1.61 6.78
CA HIS A 119 2.06 1.12 8.01
C HIS A 119 3.46 0.52 7.81
N VAL A 120 3.98 0.50 6.57
CA VAL A 120 5.32 -0.01 6.25
C VAL A 120 6.13 1.03 5.50
N TRP A 121 7.31 1.35 6.04
CA TRP A 121 8.11 2.50 5.61
C TRP A 121 9.59 2.14 5.46
N ILE A 122 10.21 2.39 4.32
CA ILE A 122 11.66 2.19 4.13
C ILE A 122 12.40 3.53 4.24
N VAL A 123 13.40 3.60 5.13
CA VAL A 123 14.28 4.76 5.30
C VAL A 123 15.33 4.81 4.19
N GLY A 124 14.90 5.24 3.00
CA GLY A 124 15.72 5.27 1.78
C GLY A 124 15.97 3.89 1.16
N ASN A 125 16.52 3.87 -0.05
CA ASN A 125 16.93 2.70 -0.81
C ASN A 125 18.42 2.39 -0.63
N GLU A 126 18.78 1.10 -0.66
CA GLU A 126 20.15 0.56 -0.81
C GLU A 126 21.29 1.54 -0.42
N PRO A 127 21.64 1.66 0.87
CA PRO A 127 22.49 2.75 1.37
C PRO A 127 23.76 3.08 0.56
N ASN A 128 24.34 2.05 -0.04
CA ASN A 128 25.53 2.11 -0.86
C ASN A 128 25.35 2.58 -2.32
N PHE A 129 24.15 2.63 -2.91
CA PHE A 129 24.01 3.09 -4.31
C PHE A 129 24.32 4.59 -4.46
N THR A 130 24.13 5.36 -3.39
CA THR A 130 24.38 6.81 -3.34
C THR A 130 25.86 7.16 -3.47
N ILE A 131 26.75 6.18 -3.25
CA ILE A 131 28.19 6.33 -3.35
C ILE A 131 28.65 5.82 -4.71
N ALA A 132 28.59 6.69 -5.72
CA ALA A 132 29.17 6.39 -7.03
C ALA A 132 30.65 6.82 -7.09
N GLY A 133 31.57 5.86 -7.30
CA GLY A 133 32.96 6.16 -7.64
C GLY A 133 33.93 4.98 -7.40
N PRO A 134 35.11 4.97 -8.03
CA PRO A 134 36.16 4.00 -7.73
C PRO A 134 36.79 4.38 -6.37
N LEU A 135 36.21 3.88 -5.27
CA LEU A 135 36.83 3.97 -3.96
C LEU A 135 37.64 2.70 -3.73
N GLU A 136 38.93 2.78 -4.05
CA GLU A 136 39.93 1.81 -3.60
C GLU A 136 40.65 2.37 -2.35
N PRO A 137 40.86 1.57 -1.30
CA PRO A 137 40.44 0.16 -1.15
C PRO A 137 38.93 0.01 -0.94
N THR A 138 38.37 -1.14 -1.34
CA THR A 138 36.94 -1.52 -1.23
C THR A 138 36.34 -1.32 0.16
N GLU A 139 37.14 -1.42 1.23
CA GLU A 139 36.70 -1.15 2.61
C GLU A 139 36.25 0.30 2.83
N ARG A 140 36.73 1.26 2.02
CA ARG A 140 36.29 2.66 2.07
C ARG A 140 34.93 2.89 1.40
N PHE A 141 34.39 1.88 0.71
CA PHE A 141 33.10 1.98 0.06
C PHE A 141 31.93 2.00 1.06
N ILE A 142 32.12 1.39 2.24
CA ILE A 142 31.05 1.26 3.24
C ILE A 142 30.91 2.49 4.16
N ASP A 143 32.05 3.10 4.53
CA ASP A 143 32.07 4.13 5.57
C ASP A 143 31.20 5.37 5.28
N PRO A 144 31.09 5.90 4.04
CA PRO A 144 30.41 7.18 3.86
C PRO A 144 28.89 7.13 3.97
N TYR A 145 28.25 5.96 3.76
CA TYR A 145 26.77 5.85 3.86
C TYR A 145 26.31 5.41 5.25
N ILE A 146 27.14 4.72 6.04
CA ILE A 146 26.72 4.17 7.33
C ILE A 146 26.25 5.29 8.29
N PRO A 147 27.04 6.36 8.57
CA PRO A 147 26.62 7.39 9.53
C PRO A 147 25.34 8.14 9.11
N PRO A 148 25.15 8.55 7.84
CA PRO A 148 23.88 9.15 7.41
C PRO A 148 22.65 8.28 7.65
N PHE A 149 22.72 6.98 7.33
CA PHE A 149 21.59 6.07 7.52
C PHE A 149 21.33 5.76 8.99
N VAL A 150 22.37 5.55 9.80
CA VAL A 150 22.23 5.37 11.25
C VAL A 150 21.57 6.58 11.90
N ASP A 151 22.01 7.80 11.58
CA ASP A 151 21.43 9.04 12.10
C ASP A 151 19.96 9.22 11.66
N ALA A 152 19.68 9.01 10.37
CA ALA A 152 18.32 9.13 9.85
C ALA A 152 17.37 8.13 10.52
N TYR A 153 17.72 6.84 10.55
CA TYR A 153 16.88 5.79 11.14
C TYR A 153 16.63 6.04 12.64
N THR A 154 17.69 6.31 13.39
CA THR A 154 17.63 6.58 14.86
C THR A 154 16.68 7.72 15.20
N ARG A 155 16.57 8.73 14.32
CA ARG A 155 15.70 9.90 14.54
C ARG A 155 14.31 9.74 13.96
N ILE A 156 14.15 9.00 12.85
CA ILE A 156 12.86 8.79 12.18
C ILE A 156 11.98 7.86 13.00
N ARG A 157 12.48 6.67 13.37
CA ARG A 157 11.67 5.63 14.02
C ARG A 157 10.89 6.13 15.25
N PRO A 158 11.52 6.72 16.29
CA PRO A 158 10.77 7.17 17.46
C PRO A 158 9.76 8.28 17.14
N GLN A 159 9.99 9.11 16.12
CA GLN A 159 9.03 10.13 15.71
C GLN A 159 7.82 9.53 14.99
N VAL A 160 8.01 8.50 14.17
CA VAL A 160 6.93 7.76 13.52
C VAL A 160 6.02 7.10 14.56
N HIS A 161 6.60 6.37 15.51
CA HIS A 161 5.82 5.68 16.55
C HIS A 161 5.13 6.63 17.54
N ALA A 162 5.55 7.90 17.58
CA ALA A 162 4.89 8.94 18.37
C ALA A 162 3.69 9.58 17.66
N LEU A 163 3.48 9.31 16.37
CA LEU A 163 2.31 9.80 15.64
C LEU A 163 1.08 8.96 16.00
N SER A 164 -0.07 9.62 16.14
CA SER A 164 -1.36 8.95 16.35
C SER A 164 -1.67 8.03 15.17
N GLY A 165 -2.08 6.79 15.46
CA GLY A 165 -2.36 5.76 14.44
C GLY A 165 -1.14 5.00 13.92
N HIS A 166 0.08 5.37 14.32
CA HIS A 166 1.32 4.82 13.76
C HIS A 166 2.26 4.17 14.82
N ALA A 167 1.74 3.88 16.02
CA ALA A 167 2.54 3.32 17.11
C ALA A 167 3.10 1.91 16.80
N ASP A 168 2.38 1.17 15.95
CA ASP A 168 2.67 -0.19 15.53
C ASP A 168 3.21 -0.28 14.08
N ASP A 169 3.52 0.87 13.47
CA ASP A 169 4.12 0.92 12.14
C ASP A 169 5.48 0.22 12.12
N VAL A 170 5.84 -0.33 10.96
CA VAL A 170 7.14 -0.96 10.73
C VAL A 170 8.04 -0.02 9.94
N VAL A 171 9.03 0.56 10.62
CA VAL A 171 10.11 1.33 9.98
C VAL A 171 11.24 0.37 9.61
N LEU A 172 11.49 0.23 8.31
CA LEU A 172 12.43 -0.72 7.75
C LEU A 172 13.81 -0.09 7.57
N LEU A 173 14.83 -0.78 8.09
CA LEU A 173 16.23 -0.52 7.74
C LEU A 173 16.52 -1.16 6.37
N PRO A 174 16.90 -0.39 5.33
CA PRO A 174 17.31 -0.97 4.07
C PRO A 174 18.67 -1.64 4.16
N ALA A 175 18.77 -2.84 3.58
CA ALA A 175 20.04 -3.50 3.35
C ALA A 175 20.80 -2.80 2.20
N PRO A 176 22.14 -2.72 2.24
CA PRO A 176 22.92 -2.27 1.09
C PRO A 176 22.70 -3.21 -0.10
N SER A 177 22.71 -2.67 -1.33
CA SER A 177 22.59 -3.45 -2.58
C SER A 177 23.53 -4.66 -2.52
N PRO A 178 23.04 -5.87 -2.84
CA PRO A 178 23.92 -7.01 -3.02
C PRO A 178 24.90 -6.74 -4.17
N TRP A 179 26.01 -7.48 -4.18
CA TRP A 179 27.13 -7.36 -5.13
C TRP A 179 28.01 -6.12 -5.02
N SER A 180 27.61 -5.10 -4.26
CA SER A 180 28.54 -4.05 -3.86
C SER A 180 29.59 -4.61 -2.90
N PRO A 181 30.82 -4.10 -2.87
CA PRO A 181 31.83 -4.57 -1.94
C PRO A 181 31.37 -4.45 -0.47
N CYS A 182 31.51 -5.53 0.30
CA CYS A 182 31.35 -5.57 1.74
C CYS A 182 29.96 -5.16 2.26
N PHE A 183 28.92 -5.47 1.49
CA PHE A 183 27.54 -5.10 1.81
C PHE A 183 27.04 -5.73 3.13
N LEU A 184 27.46 -6.96 3.48
CA LEU A 184 27.08 -7.62 4.74
C LEU A 184 27.73 -6.95 5.96
N GLU A 185 29.02 -6.63 5.92
CA GLU A 185 29.71 -5.87 6.97
C GLU A 185 29.09 -4.47 7.11
N GLY A 186 28.74 -3.83 6.00
CA GLY A 186 28.03 -2.55 5.99
C GLY A 186 26.70 -2.62 6.73
N LEU A 187 25.88 -3.66 6.46
CA LEU A 187 24.63 -3.90 7.17
C LEU A 187 24.86 -4.10 8.67
N ALA A 188 25.78 -4.99 9.05
CA ALA A 188 26.08 -5.26 10.44
C ALA A 188 26.52 -4.00 11.20
N ARG A 189 27.36 -3.16 10.58
CA ARG A 189 27.77 -1.88 11.16
C ARG A 189 26.64 -0.88 11.31
N MET A 190 25.70 -0.83 10.37
CA MET A 190 24.49 -0.01 10.53
C MET A 190 23.65 -0.48 11.70
N ILE A 191 23.42 -1.80 11.83
CA ILE A 191 22.67 -2.39 12.95
C ILE A 191 23.31 -2.01 14.29
N ARG A 192 24.61 -2.29 14.46
CA ARG A 192 25.36 -1.93 15.68
C ARG A 192 25.35 -0.43 15.96
N GLY A 193 25.41 0.39 14.90
CA GLY A 193 25.33 1.84 15.02
C GLY A 193 23.99 2.30 15.56
N ILE A 194 22.89 1.72 15.10
CA ILE A 194 21.52 2.00 15.58
C ILE A 194 21.35 1.51 17.02
N ASP A 195 21.80 0.28 17.33
CA ASP A 195 21.78 -0.28 18.69
C ASP A 195 22.56 0.57 19.70
N ALA A 196 23.73 1.07 19.29
CA ALA A 196 24.55 1.95 20.12
C ALA A 196 23.86 3.30 20.44
N ASN A 197 22.86 3.70 19.64
CA ASN A 197 22.01 4.85 19.92
C ASN A 197 20.75 4.49 20.75
N GLY A 198 20.59 3.22 21.17
CA GLY A 198 19.49 2.77 22.02
C GLY A 198 18.15 2.67 21.30
N VAL A 199 18.16 2.55 19.96
CA VAL A 199 16.95 2.42 19.14
C VAL A 199 16.88 0.97 18.62
N SER A 200 15.73 0.33 18.74
CA SER A 200 15.48 -0.98 18.12
C SER A 200 15.13 -0.86 16.63
N ILE A 201 15.39 -1.91 15.86
CA ILE A 201 14.99 -2.01 14.45
C ILE A 201 13.67 -2.79 14.32
N ASP A 202 12.67 -2.26 13.59
CA ASP A 202 11.36 -2.92 13.46
C ASP A 202 11.35 -4.02 12.40
N GLY A 203 12.20 -3.90 11.39
CA GLY A 203 12.32 -4.85 10.29
C GLY A 203 13.34 -4.42 9.25
N PHE A 204 13.51 -5.25 8.23
CA PHE A 204 14.52 -5.04 7.20
C PHE A 204 13.92 -5.10 5.80
N ALA A 205 14.38 -4.20 4.93
CA ALA A 205 14.11 -4.22 3.49
C ALA A 205 15.35 -4.79 2.77
N ILE A 206 15.19 -5.89 2.04
CA ILE A 206 16.31 -6.64 1.41
C ILE A 206 16.05 -6.78 -0.08
N HIS A 207 17.09 -6.61 -0.90
CA HIS A 207 16.97 -6.71 -2.36
C HIS A 207 17.75 -7.88 -2.96
N PRO A 208 17.49 -9.15 -2.55
CA PRO A 208 18.13 -10.28 -3.18
C PRO A 208 17.73 -10.35 -4.66
N GLY A 209 18.65 -10.75 -5.52
CA GLY A 209 18.35 -10.96 -6.92
C GLY A 209 19.25 -12.02 -7.52
N THR A 210 19.08 -12.26 -8.81
CA THR A 210 19.98 -13.15 -9.56
C THR A 210 20.81 -12.33 -10.52
N ARG A 211 22.02 -12.78 -10.83
CA ARG A 211 22.94 -12.09 -11.73
C ARG A 211 23.62 -13.08 -12.66
N HIS A 212 23.51 -12.90 -13.97
CA HIS A 212 24.14 -13.82 -14.92
C HIS A 212 24.40 -13.17 -16.29
N PRO A 213 25.46 -13.55 -17.05
CA PRO A 213 25.70 -13.00 -18.39
C PRO A 213 24.66 -13.41 -19.44
N SER A 214 23.90 -14.47 -19.19
CA SER A 214 22.84 -14.96 -20.08
C SER A 214 21.51 -15.14 -19.37
N ASP A 215 20.44 -15.05 -20.14
CA ASP A 215 19.08 -15.08 -19.63
C ASP A 215 18.47 -16.49 -19.50
N SER A 216 19.18 -17.53 -19.96
CA SER A 216 18.62 -18.87 -20.21
C SER A 216 18.36 -19.74 -18.97
N GLN A 217 18.80 -19.35 -17.78
CA GLN A 217 18.78 -20.20 -16.57
C GLN A 217 18.15 -19.57 -15.33
N ARG A 218 17.20 -18.64 -15.49
CA ARG A 218 16.67 -17.82 -14.38
C ARG A 218 16.20 -18.60 -13.15
N ALA A 219 15.32 -19.59 -13.33
CA ALA A 219 14.80 -20.37 -12.19
C ALA A 219 15.90 -21.14 -11.46
N GLY A 220 16.81 -21.80 -12.18
CA GLY A 220 17.93 -22.52 -11.59
C GLY A 220 18.90 -21.63 -10.83
N ARG A 221 19.00 -20.35 -11.21
CA ARG A 221 19.83 -19.35 -10.50
C ARG A 221 19.25 -18.95 -9.15
N VAL A 222 17.93 -19.02 -8.96
CA VAL A 222 17.31 -18.74 -7.66
C VAL A 222 17.81 -19.73 -6.60
N THR A 223 17.94 -21.00 -6.96
CA THR A 223 18.40 -22.07 -6.05
C THR A 223 19.89 -22.37 -6.16
N SER A 224 20.65 -21.53 -6.87
CA SER A 224 22.06 -21.76 -7.14
C SER A 224 22.92 -21.33 -5.96
N GLY A 225 23.75 -22.24 -5.45
CA GLY A 225 24.79 -21.95 -4.44
C GLY A 225 26.07 -21.32 -5.02
N GLU A 226 26.01 -20.79 -6.25
CA GLU A 226 27.14 -20.06 -6.82
C GLU A 226 27.43 -18.80 -6.01
N GLY A 227 28.69 -18.65 -5.60
CA GLY A 227 29.14 -17.56 -4.76
C GLY A 227 29.72 -16.37 -5.52
N PHE A 228 29.77 -15.23 -4.85
CA PHE A 228 30.47 -14.04 -5.33
C PHE A 228 31.32 -13.48 -4.18
N HIS A 229 32.63 -13.74 -4.23
CA HIS A 229 33.54 -13.33 -3.16
C HIS A 229 33.99 -11.87 -3.35
N ASN A 230 33.11 -10.92 -3.00
CA ASN A 230 33.37 -9.48 -3.12
C ASN A 230 33.93 -8.83 -1.87
N CYS A 231 33.95 -9.54 -0.74
CA CYS A 231 34.52 -9.03 0.50
C CYS A 231 35.01 -10.15 1.41
N ASN A 232 36.20 -9.95 1.98
CA ASN A 232 36.77 -10.79 3.03
C ASN A 232 37.29 -9.90 4.18
N ILE A 233 36.43 -9.07 4.77
CA ILE A 233 36.78 -8.24 5.93
C ILE A 233 36.36 -8.96 7.21
N GLY A 234 37.30 -9.11 8.15
CA GLY A 234 37.01 -9.73 9.45
C GLY A 234 36.41 -11.13 9.32
N SER A 235 35.28 -11.35 10.02
CA SER A 235 34.48 -12.59 9.96
C SER A 235 33.46 -12.62 8.82
N TYR A 236 33.26 -11.51 8.10
CA TYR A 236 32.28 -11.42 7.03
C TYR A 236 32.86 -11.97 5.72
N ARG A 237 32.09 -12.85 5.10
CA ARG A 237 32.41 -13.50 3.84
C ARG A 237 31.17 -13.43 2.97
N ASP A 238 31.26 -12.69 1.87
CA ASP A 238 30.21 -12.69 0.86
C ASP A 238 30.29 -14.05 0.15
N GLY A 239 29.37 -14.95 0.50
CA GLY A 239 29.42 -16.36 0.15
C GLY A 239 28.53 -16.70 -1.04
N SER A 240 27.37 -16.06 -1.13
CA SER A 240 26.34 -16.28 -2.15
C SER A 240 26.32 -15.17 -3.20
N GLY A 241 26.21 -15.53 -4.48
CA GLY A 241 26.23 -14.61 -5.62
C GLY A 241 24.90 -14.45 -6.36
N GLN A 242 23.93 -15.30 -6.06
CA GLN A 242 22.60 -15.31 -6.69
C GLN A 242 21.52 -14.97 -5.66
N PHE A 243 20.30 -15.47 -5.82
CA PHE A 243 19.20 -15.17 -4.91
C PHE A 243 19.46 -15.67 -3.48
N SER A 244 20.28 -16.72 -3.31
CA SER A 244 20.71 -17.22 -2.00
C SER A 244 21.50 -16.21 -1.17
N VAL A 245 21.87 -15.04 -1.72
CA VAL A 245 22.35 -13.92 -0.91
C VAL A 245 21.34 -13.47 0.16
N LEU A 246 20.05 -13.77 -0.05
CA LEU A 246 19.02 -13.65 0.97
C LEU A 246 19.41 -14.36 2.28
N ASP A 247 19.93 -15.59 2.19
CA ASP A 247 20.33 -16.38 3.36
C ASP A 247 21.50 -15.73 4.11
N ASP A 248 22.45 -15.12 3.37
CA ASP A 248 23.59 -14.40 3.96
C ASP A 248 23.12 -13.12 4.69
N PHE A 249 22.15 -12.39 4.13
CA PHE A 249 21.52 -11.25 4.81
C PHE A 249 20.82 -11.69 6.09
N ILE A 250 20.01 -12.75 6.02
CA ILE A 250 19.30 -13.32 7.18
C ILE A 250 20.29 -13.72 8.27
N ALA A 251 21.33 -14.47 7.92
CA ALA A 251 22.35 -14.90 8.86
C ALA A 251 23.08 -13.71 9.52
N THR A 252 23.33 -12.64 8.76
CA THR A 252 23.92 -11.41 9.29
C THR A 252 22.99 -10.72 10.28
N ILE A 253 21.70 -10.55 9.93
CA ILE A 253 20.68 -9.95 10.80
C ILE A 253 20.52 -10.77 12.10
N ASP A 254 20.53 -12.11 11.98
CA ASP A 254 20.40 -13.02 13.13
C ASP A 254 21.62 -12.92 14.05
N ALA A 255 22.82 -12.84 13.49
CA ALA A 255 24.07 -12.70 14.24
C ALA A 255 24.12 -11.38 15.03
N GLU A 256 23.47 -10.33 14.52
CA GLU A 256 23.32 -9.05 15.22
C GLU A 256 22.12 -9.02 16.19
N GLY A 257 21.48 -10.16 16.45
CA GLY A 257 20.44 -10.28 17.49
C GLY A 257 19.01 -10.02 17.02
N TYR A 258 18.76 -9.92 15.72
CA TYR A 258 17.46 -9.58 15.14
C TYR A 258 16.73 -10.77 14.50
N ALA A 259 16.91 -11.97 15.05
CA ALA A 259 16.36 -13.22 14.51
C ALA A 259 14.81 -13.28 14.43
N SER A 260 14.12 -12.46 15.21
CA SER A 260 12.65 -12.35 15.18
C SER A 260 12.13 -11.20 14.32
N ALA A 261 13.02 -10.34 13.80
CA ALA A 261 12.60 -9.17 13.04
C ALA A 261 12.01 -9.58 11.68
N PRO A 262 10.89 -8.97 11.26
CA PRO A 262 10.29 -9.22 9.96
C PRO A 262 11.15 -8.71 8.81
N LEU A 263 11.06 -9.41 7.68
CA LEU A 263 11.84 -9.14 6.47
C LEU A 263 10.90 -8.87 5.29
N TYR A 264 11.28 -7.90 4.47
CA TYR A 264 10.55 -7.52 3.27
C TYR A 264 11.50 -7.57 2.09
N ILE A 265 11.20 -8.42 1.11
CA ILE A 265 11.90 -8.41 -0.18
C ILE A 265 11.24 -7.33 -1.03
N SER A 266 11.65 -6.08 -0.80
CA SER A 266 11.08 -4.88 -1.43
C SER A 266 11.53 -4.69 -2.88
N GLU A 267 12.59 -5.37 -3.30
CA GLU A 267 12.97 -5.47 -4.71
C GLU A 267 13.58 -6.85 -4.97
N THR A 268 13.28 -7.44 -6.12
CA THR A 268 14.04 -8.59 -6.62
C THR A 268 13.96 -8.66 -8.13
N ALA A 269 15.07 -8.93 -8.79
CA ALA A 269 15.14 -8.97 -10.23
C ALA A 269 16.17 -9.98 -10.73
N HIS A 270 16.10 -10.28 -12.03
CA HIS A 270 17.20 -10.90 -12.76
C HIS A 270 18.06 -9.80 -13.39
N ASN A 271 19.37 -9.83 -13.14
CA ASN A 271 20.33 -8.87 -13.68
C ASN A 271 21.22 -9.53 -14.71
N THR A 272 21.17 -9.03 -15.95
CA THR A 272 22.11 -9.44 -17.01
C THR A 272 23.29 -8.47 -17.08
N ASP A 273 24.51 -8.99 -17.05
CA ASP A 273 25.73 -8.17 -17.14
C ASP A 273 26.09 -7.73 -18.56
N ALA A 274 25.51 -8.38 -19.57
CA ALA A 274 25.67 -7.99 -20.96
C ALA A 274 24.80 -6.76 -21.27
N GLY A 275 25.44 -5.67 -21.75
CA GLY A 275 24.74 -4.45 -22.15
C GLY A 275 23.75 -4.71 -23.29
N GLY A 276 22.57 -4.08 -23.21
CA GLY A 276 21.50 -4.22 -24.21
C GLY A 276 20.62 -5.46 -24.07
N VAL A 277 20.78 -6.24 -22.99
CA VAL A 277 19.91 -7.39 -22.71
C VAL A 277 18.68 -6.97 -21.92
N VAL A 278 17.54 -7.56 -22.30
CA VAL A 278 16.28 -7.46 -21.58
C VAL A 278 16.35 -8.35 -20.35
N ASN A 279 16.39 -7.73 -19.16
CA ASN A 279 16.49 -8.42 -17.88
C ASN A 279 15.24 -9.22 -17.54
N HIS A 280 14.09 -8.79 -18.03
CA HIS A 280 12.83 -9.53 -17.95
C HIS A 280 12.23 -9.80 -19.33
N VAL A 281 12.49 -10.95 -19.94
CA VAL A 281 11.85 -11.32 -21.21
C VAL A 281 10.39 -11.73 -21.01
N ASN A 282 9.55 -11.55 -22.04
CA ASN A 282 8.16 -12.01 -22.04
C ASN A 282 8.08 -13.52 -22.27
N GLU A 283 8.60 -14.29 -21.33
CA GLU A 283 8.56 -15.75 -21.36
C GLU A 283 8.29 -16.28 -19.95
N ASP A 284 7.55 -17.38 -19.91
CA ASP A 284 7.37 -18.15 -18.69
C ASP A 284 8.57 -19.10 -18.51
N ARG A 285 9.56 -18.66 -17.71
CA ARG A 285 10.75 -19.45 -17.38
C ARG A 285 10.78 -19.91 -15.93
N GLY A 286 9.67 -19.81 -15.21
CA GLY A 286 9.57 -20.20 -13.80
C GLY A 286 10.41 -19.37 -12.83
N PHE A 287 10.85 -18.17 -13.21
CA PHE A 287 11.73 -17.34 -12.38
C PHE A 287 11.03 -16.87 -11.11
N PHE A 288 9.84 -16.28 -11.25
CA PHE A 288 9.09 -15.80 -10.10
C PHE A 288 8.58 -16.97 -9.27
N THR A 289 8.04 -18.00 -9.91
CA THR A 289 7.62 -19.22 -9.18
C THR A 289 8.76 -19.77 -8.31
N ALA A 290 10.00 -19.80 -8.81
CA ALA A 290 11.16 -20.26 -8.04
C ALA A 290 11.50 -19.34 -6.85
N ILE A 291 11.46 -18.01 -7.02
CA ILE A 291 11.68 -17.04 -5.93
C ILE A 291 10.68 -17.28 -4.79
N TYR A 292 9.40 -17.29 -5.13
CA TYR A 292 8.35 -17.43 -4.14
C TYR A 292 8.37 -18.82 -3.48
N ALA A 293 8.69 -19.89 -4.22
CA ALA A 293 8.85 -21.22 -3.64
C ALA A 293 10.02 -21.29 -2.63
N HIS A 294 11.13 -20.59 -2.92
CA HIS A 294 12.25 -20.49 -1.98
C HIS A 294 11.83 -19.76 -0.69
N VAL A 295 11.14 -18.62 -0.81
CA VAL A 295 10.65 -17.84 0.34
C VAL A 295 9.61 -18.59 1.16
N ASP A 296 8.64 -19.24 0.51
CA ASP A 296 7.62 -20.07 1.16
C ASP A 296 8.25 -21.25 1.92
N ALA A 297 9.24 -21.92 1.32
CA ALA A 297 10.00 -22.98 2.00
C ALA A 297 10.72 -22.47 3.25
N TYR A 298 11.34 -21.27 3.19
CA TYR A 298 11.95 -20.64 4.35
C TYR A 298 10.91 -20.32 5.44
N ASN A 299 9.78 -19.71 5.07
CA ASN A 299 8.75 -19.29 6.02
C ASN A 299 8.08 -20.44 6.77
N ARG A 300 7.96 -21.63 6.17
CA ARG A 300 7.43 -22.83 6.84
C ARG A 300 8.23 -23.24 8.07
N SER A 301 9.53 -22.94 8.13
CA SER A 301 10.38 -23.23 9.29
C SER A 301 10.68 -22.01 10.16
N HIS A 302 10.25 -20.80 9.74
CA HIS A 302 10.58 -19.53 10.41
C HIS A 302 9.35 -18.65 10.66
N ALA A 303 8.18 -19.27 10.89
CA ALA A 303 6.95 -18.61 11.34
C ALA A 303 6.55 -17.38 10.50
N GLY A 304 6.69 -17.44 9.17
CA GLY A 304 6.26 -16.34 8.29
C GLY A 304 7.11 -15.07 8.40
N ARG A 305 8.38 -15.19 8.79
CA ARG A 305 9.29 -14.05 9.00
C ARG A 305 9.44 -13.13 7.77
N ILE A 306 9.47 -13.70 6.56
CA ILE A 306 9.46 -12.91 5.32
C ILE A 306 8.00 -12.58 4.99
N ARG A 307 7.65 -11.29 4.94
CA ARG A 307 6.25 -10.85 4.81
C ARG A 307 5.85 -10.38 3.41
N ALA A 308 6.81 -10.01 2.58
CA ALA A 308 6.56 -9.51 1.24
C ALA A 308 7.66 -9.89 0.26
N VAL A 309 7.27 -10.07 -1.01
CA VAL A 309 8.17 -10.19 -2.16
C VAL A 309 7.60 -9.35 -3.30
N THR A 310 8.31 -8.28 -3.67
CA THR A 310 7.90 -7.36 -4.75
C THR A 310 8.96 -7.33 -5.86
N PRO A 311 8.71 -8.03 -6.99
CA PRO A 311 9.60 -8.00 -8.16
C PRO A 311 9.83 -6.61 -8.73
N TYR A 312 11.10 -6.29 -9.02
CA TYR A 312 11.54 -5.05 -9.64
C TYR A 312 11.70 -5.24 -11.16
N ARG A 313 10.93 -4.55 -12.01
CA ARG A 313 9.95 -3.47 -11.74
C ARG A 313 8.74 -3.56 -12.65
N TRP A 314 7.62 -2.93 -12.29
CA TRP A 314 6.44 -2.97 -13.14
C TRP A 314 6.63 -2.16 -14.43
N THR A 315 7.00 -0.90 -14.30
CA THR A 315 6.94 0.07 -15.40
C THR A 315 7.96 -0.18 -16.51
N THR A 316 7.63 0.24 -17.73
CA THR A 316 8.54 0.22 -18.89
C THR A 316 9.55 1.36 -18.89
N SER A 317 9.40 2.36 -18.02
CA SER A 317 10.39 3.42 -17.87
C SER A 317 11.68 2.82 -17.34
N GLY A 318 12.76 2.94 -18.12
CA GLY A 318 14.09 2.56 -17.65
C GLY A 318 14.44 3.35 -16.39
N ASP A 319 15.12 2.69 -15.46
CA ASP A 319 15.69 3.29 -14.25
C ASP A 319 17.01 4.05 -14.51
N GLY A 320 17.35 4.26 -15.79
CA GLY A 320 18.61 4.86 -16.21
C GLY A 320 19.80 3.89 -16.25
N SER A 321 19.65 2.63 -15.80
CA SER A 321 20.70 1.61 -15.91
C SER A 321 20.94 1.11 -17.33
N GLY A 322 20.01 1.42 -18.25
CA GLY A 322 20.00 0.87 -19.61
C GLY A 322 19.55 -0.59 -19.67
N ARG A 323 19.05 -1.14 -18.56
CA ARG A 323 18.45 -2.47 -18.46
C ARG A 323 16.94 -2.39 -18.48
N ASP A 324 16.29 -3.36 -19.13
CA ASP A 324 14.83 -3.47 -19.12
C ASP A 324 14.37 -4.49 -18.06
N HIS A 325 13.99 -3.96 -16.90
CA HIS A 325 13.39 -4.69 -15.79
C HIS A 325 11.85 -4.72 -15.82
N SER A 326 11.21 -4.22 -16.88
CA SER A 326 9.75 -4.10 -16.89
C SER A 326 9.05 -5.45 -16.87
N ILE A 327 7.92 -5.52 -16.17
CA ILE A 327 6.99 -6.66 -16.14
C ILE A 327 5.70 -6.31 -16.89
N GLU A 328 5.36 -5.02 -16.97
CA GLU A 328 4.21 -4.53 -17.71
C GLU A 328 4.22 -4.97 -19.18
N GLY A 329 3.06 -5.41 -19.67
CA GLY A 329 2.88 -5.89 -21.05
C GLY A 329 3.49 -7.26 -21.35
N LYS A 330 4.13 -7.93 -20.39
CA LYS A 330 4.79 -9.23 -20.59
C LYS A 330 3.92 -10.39 -20.09
N ALA A 331 2.85 -10.70 -20.82
CA ALA A 331 1.82 -11.65 -20.42
C ALA A 331 2.33 -13.04 -19.97
N ALA A 332 3.35 -13.61 -20.63
CA ALA A 332 3.91 -14.92 -20.26
C ALA A 332 4.72 -14.84 -18.95
N LEU A 333 5.48 -13.75 -18.77
CA LEU A 333 6.19 -13.48 -17.52
C LEU A 333 5.22 -13.19 -16.36
N GLN A 334 4.15 -12.44 -16.64
CA GLN A 334 3.08 -12.19 -15.69
C GLN A 334 2.33 -13.47 -15.30
N ALA A 335 2.15 -14.42 -16.21
CA ALA A 335 1.58 -15.73 -15.89
C ALA A 335 2.48 -16.51 -14.92
N ASP A 336 3.81 -16.43 -15.09
CA ASP A 336 4.76 -16.99 -14.12
C ASP A 336 4.62 -16.36 -12.73
N HIS A 337 4.54 -15.04 -12.68
CA HIS A 337 4.36 -14.31 -11.42
C HIS A 337 3.05 -14.69 -10.70
N ARG A 338 1.91 -14.67 -11.42
CA ARG A 338 0.58 -14.94 -10.84
C ARG A 338 0.41 -16.30 -10.19
N ARG A 339 1.20 -17.32 -10.57
CA ARG A 339 1.12 -18.64 -9.92
C ARG A 339 1.45 -18.61 -8.43
N SER A 340 2.15 -17.57 -7.98
CA SER A 340 2.52 -17.37 -6.59
C SER A 340 1.54 -16.48 -5.81
N ALA A 341 0.45 -16.03 -6.44
CA ALA A 341 -0.47 -15.05 -5.85
C ALA A 341 -1.14 -15.53 -4.56
N ASP A 342 -1.34 -16.85 -4.42
CA ASP A 342 -1.99 -17.47 -3.26
C ASP A 342 -1.04 -17.88 -2.14
N LEU A 343 0.26 -17.59 -2.28
CA LEU A 343 1.21 -17.84 -1.20
C LEU A 343 1.10 -16.77 -0.12
N THR A 344 0.99 -17.21 1.12
CA THR A 344 0.78 -16.35 2.29
C THR A 344 1.85 -16.63 3.35
N TRP A 345 2.26 -15.60 4.08
CA TRP A 345 3.14 -15.76 5.24
C TRP A 345 2.36 -15.93 6.54
N THR A 346 1.07 -15.56 6.54
CA THR A 346 0.13 -15.81 7.62
C THR A 346 -1.30 -16.03 7.11
N THR A 347 -2.27 -16.17 8.00
CA THR A 347 -3.69 -16.32 7.67
C THR A 347 -4.24 -15.04 7.07
N ILE A 348 -4.84 -15.14 5.88
CA ILE A 348 -5.71 -14.09 5.35
C ILE A 348 -6.99 -14.10 6.17
N THR A 349 -7.19 -13.08 6.99
CA THR A 349 -8.46 -12.85 7.65
C THR A 349 -9.23 -11.81 6.86
N CYS A 350 -10.00 -12.27 5.87
CA CYS A 350 -11.08 -11.48 5.30
C CYS A 350 -12.26 -11.52 6.26
N GLY A 351 -12.13 -10.83 7.39
CA GLY A 351 -13.27 -10.29 8.09
C GLY A 351 -13.51 -8.87 7.59
N PRO A 352 -14.68 -8.27 7.82
CA PRO A 352 -14.76 -6.82 7.79
C PRO A 352 -13.68 -6.39 8.80
N THR A 353 -12.57 -5.77 8.35
CA THR A 353 -11.48 -5.30 9.23
C THR A 353 -11.95 -4.04 9.94
N GLY A 354 -13.05 -4.25 10.65
CA GLY A 354 -14.00 -3.28 11.07
C GLY A 354 -15.36 -3.42 10.48
N CYS A 355 -16.32 -3.25 11.38
CA CYS A 355 -17.69 -2.98 11.03
C CYS A 355 -17.76 -1.90 9.94
N LEU A 356 -18.67 -2.10 9.00
CA LEU A 356 -19.07 -1.12 8.01
C LEU A 356 -20.25 -0.31 8.53
N ASP A 357 -21.06 -0.96 9.36
CA ASP A 357 -22.15 -0.35 10.10
C ASP A 357 -22.44 -1.12 11.40
N ASP A 358 -23.42 -0.63 12.16
CA ASP A 358 -23.82 -1.20 13.44
C ASP A 358 -24.32 -2.65 13.39
N SER A 359 -24.70 -3.17 12.21
CA SER A 359 -25.16 -4.55 12.05
C SER A 359 -24.02 -5.56 12.07
N ASP A 360 -22.79 -5.12 11.81
CA ASP A 360 -21.57 -5.91 11.93
C ASP A 360 -21.11 -6.08 13.39
N CYS A 361 -21.74 -5.36 14.32
CA CYS A 361 -21.40 -5.34 15.72
C CYS A 361 -22.40 -6.13 16.58
N ALA A 362 -21.95 -6.61 17.76
CA ALA A 362 -22.88 -7.15 18.74
C ALA A 362 -23.91 -6.07 19.12
N ALA A 363 -25.13 -6.46 19.51
CA ALA A 363 -26.20 -5.50 19.82
C ALA A 363 -25.85 -4.45 20.91
N ALA A 364 -24.82 -4.72 21.72
CA ALA A 364 -24.31 -3.81 22.73
C ALA A 364 -23.23 -2.85 22.22
N ASP A 365 -22.81 -2.97 20.96
CA ASP A 365 -21.73 -2.23 20.31
C ASP A 365 -22.24 -1.49 19.06
N ALA A 366 -21.54 -0.45 18.65
CA ALA A 366 -21.78 0.37 17.48
C ALA A 366 -20.49 0.48 16.69
N CYS A 367 -20.63 0.68 15.40
CA CYS A 367 -19.50 0.74 14.52
C CYS A 367 -18.81 2.10 14.52
N ASP A 368 -17.53 2.13 14.88
CA ASP A 368 -16.65 3.26 14.60
C ASP A 368 -16.13 3.15 13.16
N VAL A 369 -16.95 3.55 12.19
CA VAL A 369 -16.67 3.42 10.74
C VAL A 369 -15.28 3.95 10.34
N PRO A 370 -14.77 5.08 10.88
CA PRO A 370 -13.41 5.53 10.60
C PRO A 370 -12.29 4.58 11.04
N SER A 371 -12.43 3.92 12.19
CA SER A 371 -11.42 2.99 12.70
C SER A 371 -11.69 1.53 12.33
N GLY A 372 -12.91 1.23 11.93
CA GLY A 372 -13.34 -0.14 11.75
C GLY A 372 -13.33 -0.90 13.08
N GLU A 373 -13.88 -0.35 14.15
CA GLU A 373 -13.97 -1.05 15.44
C GLU A 373 -15.40 -1.06 15.96
N CYS A 374 -15.89 -2.22 16.39
CA CYS A 374 -17.11 -2.27 17.20
C CYS A 374 -16.80 -1.78 18.61
N ARG A 375 -17.40 -0.65 19.00
CA ARG A 375 -17.26 -0.05 20.34
C ARG A 375 -18.58 -0.13 21.09
N PRO A 376 -18.58 -0.32 22.42
CA PRO A 376 -19.82 -0.35 23.19
C PRO A 376 -20.72 0.85 22.88
N ARG A 377 -21.99 0.60 22.55
CA ARG A 377 -23.03 1.63 22.42
C ARG A 377 -23.07 2.42 23.71
N GLY A 378 -22.66 3.69 23.64
CA GLY A 378 -22.57 4.55 24.81
C GLY A 378 -21.24 4.49 25.58
N SER A 379 -20.16 3.93 25.01
CA SER A 379 -18.80 4.28 25.44
C SER A 379 -18.55 5.74 25.06
N ALA A 380 -19.05 6.61 25.92
CA ALA A 380 -18.89 8.04 25.85
C ALA A 380 -17.39 8.36 25.76
N CYS A 381 -16.98 9.17 24.79
CA CYS A 381 -15.89 10.09 25.11
C CYS A 381 -16.25 10.76 26.45
N PRO A 382 -15.31 10.89 27.40
CA PRO A 382 -15.58 11.46 28.72
C PRO A 382 -15.78 12.98 28.61
N CYS A 383 -16.79 13.39 27.85
CA CYS A 383 -17.18 14.77 27.67
C CYS A 383 -17.84 15.27 28.95
N ALA A 384 -17.55 16.51 29.33
CA ALA A 384 -18.17 17.10 30.50
C ALA A 384 -19.69 17.24 30.29
N ALA A 385 -20.46 17.30 31.38
CA ALA A 385 -21.89 17.55 31.30
C ALA A 385 -22.19 18.80 30.46
N GLY A 386 -23.07 18.67 29.46
CA GLY A 386 -23.36 19.73 28.50
C GLY A 386 -22.51 19.72 27.22
N GLN A 387 -21.82 18.61 26.93
CA GLN A 387 -21.09 18.41 25.68
C GLN A 387 -21.51 17.12 24.95
N VAL A 388 -21.41 17.10 23.61
CA VAL A 388 -21.62 15.95 22.71
C VAL A 388 -20.30 15.59 22.04
N CYS A 389 -20.08 14.30 21.81
CA CYS A 389 -18.90 13.79 21.13
C CYS A 389 -19.08 13.85 19.61
N ARG A 390 -18.09 14.42 18.91
CA ARG A 390 -17.92 14.30 17.48
C ARG A 390 -17.33 12.93 17.16
N LEU A 391 -18.12 12.01 16.61
CA LEU A 391 -17.67 10.64 16.33
C LEU A 391 -16.56 10.58 15.27
N ASP A 392 -16.48 11.57 14.38
CA ASP A 392 -15.46 11.68 13.34
C ASP A 392 -14.10 12.17 13.85
N THR A 393 -14.07 12.95 14.94
CA THR A 393 -12.83 13.56 15.46
C THR A 393 -12.49 13.19 16.90
N GLY A 394 -13.41 12.54 17.62
CA GLY A 394 -13.30 12.25 19.04
C GLY A 394 -13.41 13.47 19.97
N GLU A 395 -13.66 14.67 19.44
CA GLU A 395 -13.68 15.93 20.21
C GLU A 395 -15.04 16.19 20.89
N CYS A 396 -15.02 16.76 22.09
CA CYS A 396 -16.23 17.15 22.83
C CYS A 396 -16.62 18.61 22.51
N ALA A 397 -17.82 18.83 21.99
CA ALA A 397 -18.38 20.15 21.70
C ALA A 397 -19.63 20.43 22.56
N PRO A 398 -20.00 21.69 22.87
CA PRO A 398 -21.21 21.99 23.64
C PRO A 398 -22.49 21.39 23.02
N ALA A 399 -23.37 20.87 23.86
CA ALA A 399 -24.63 20.24 23.47
C ALA A 399 -25.77 21.28 23.44
N ASN A 400 -26.03 21.83 22.26
CA ASN A 400 -27.21 22.65 22.00
C ASN A 400 -28.02 21.90 20.94
N THR A 401 -29.14 21.30 21.33
CA THR A 401 -29.85 20.30 20.52
C THR A 401 -30.64 20.93 19.36
N GLY A 402 -30.19 20.68 18.14
CA GLY A 402 -31.00 20.74 16.91
C GLY A 402 -30.79 19.46 16.11
N ALA A 403 -31.81 19.00 15.39
CA ALA A 403 -31.77 17.82 14.53
C ALA A 403 -32.19 18.20 13.10
N ALA A 404 -31.90 17.37 12.12
CA ALA A 404 -32.40 17.56 10.76
C ALA A 404 -32.97 16.25 10.27
N THR A 405 -34.11 16.30 9.59
CA THR A 405 -34.66 15.14 8.89
C THR A 405 -34.73 15.46 7.41
N LEU A 406 -34.17 14.58 6.60
CA LEU A 406 -34.29 14.65 5.15
C LEU A 406 -35.49 13.80 4.73
N SER A 407 -36.47 14.41 4.07
CA SER A 407 -37.63 13.70 3.53
C SER A 407 -37.66 13.86 2.01
N PHE A 408 -37.80 12.74 1.29
CA PHE A 408 -37.80 12.74 -0.18
C PHE A 408 -39.14 12.21 -0.71
N THR A 409 -39.66 12.81 -1.77
CA THR A 409 -40.81 12.28 -2.51
C THR A 409 -40.60 12.56 -4.00
N PRO A 410 -40.33 11.56 -4.85
CA PRO A 410 -40.22 10.11 -4.58
C PRO A 410 -38.98 9.72 -3.74
N GLY A 411 -38.98 8.49 -3.20
CA GLY A 411 -37.99 8.00 -2.21
C GLY A 411 -36.52 7.96 -2.67
N THR A 412 -36.26 8.11 -3.96
CA THR A 412 -34.91 8.28 -4.51
C THR A 412 -34.95 9.40 -5.56
N PRO A 413 -34.35 10.58 -5.29
CA PRO A 413 -34.36 11.68 -6.24
C PRO A 413 -33.46 11.35 -7.43
N ALA A 414 -33.99 11.56 -8.64
CA ALA A 414 -33.21 11.45 -9.88
C ALA A 414 -32.43 12.74 -10.16
N PRO A 415 -31.39 12.72 -11.02
CA PRO A 415 -30.75 13.94 -11.50
C PRO A 415 -31.77 14.93 -12.08
N GLY A 416 -31.64 16.20 -11.70
CA GLY A 416 -32.59 17.27 -12.01
C GLY A 416 -33.75 17.41 -11.02
N ALA A 417 -33.89 16.52 -10.04
CA ALA A 417 -34.92 16.63 -9.01
C ALA A 417 -34.65 17.78 -8.03
N THR A 418 -35.72 18.33 -7.46
CA THR A 418 -35.66 19.20 -6.30
C THR A 418 -35.97 18.38 -5.06
N VAL A 419 -35.11 18.49 -4.05
CA VAL A 419 -35.29 17.85 -2.75
C VAL A 419 -35.65 18.90 -1.72
N ARG A 420 -36.59 18.56 -0.85
CA ARG A 420 -36.94 19.37 0.31
C ARG A 420 -36.18 18.89 1.55
N VAL A 421 -35.49 19.81 2.20
CA VAL A 421 -34.75 19.58 3.45
C VAL A 421 -35.50 20.28 4.58
N ASP A 422 -35.86 19.52 5.62
CA ASP A 422 -36.49 20.04 6.83
C ASP A 422 -35.50 19.99 8.00
N VAL A 423 -35.00 21.17 8.39
CA VAL A 423 -34.17 21.32 9.58
C VAL A 423 -35.10 21.72 10.72
N PHE A 424 -35.12 20.98 11.82
CA PHE A 424 -36.03 21.27 12.92
C PHE A 424 -35.33 21.30 14.27
N ALA A 425 -35.78 22.18 15.14
CA ALA A 425 -35.22 22.35 16.47
C ALA A 425 -36.29 22.22 17.54
N THR A 426 -35.85 21.85 18.74
CA THR A 426 -36.73 21.86 19.91
C THR A 426 -36.87 23.26 20.52
N GLU A 427 -35.93 24.18 20.24
CA GLU A 427 -35.93 25.55 20.79
C GLU A 427 -35.47 26.62 19.78
N GLY A 428 -35.87 27.87 20.05
CA GLY A 428 -35.91 29.01 19.12
C GLY A 428 -34.57 29.55 18.61
N TYR A 429 -34.09 28.96 17.53
CA TYR A 429 -33.10 29.60 16.65
C TYR A 429 -33.75 30.71 15.80
N THR A 430 -32.98 31.73 15.47
CA THR A 430 -33.45 32.87 14.66
C THR A 430 -33.04 32.74 13.19
N ASN A 431 -31.84 32.24 12.92
CA ASN A 431 -31.36 31.99 11.57
C ASN A 431 -30.68 30.62 11.48
N VAL A 432 -31.09 29.85 10.49
CA VAL A 432 -30.43 28.61 10.06
C VAL A 432 -30.05 28.79 8.60
N SER A 433 -28.81 28.44 8.25
CA SER A 433 -28.34 28.38 6.88
C SER A 433 -28.09 26.94 6.48
N LEU A 434 -28.27 26.63 5.19
CA LEU A 434 -27.98 25.34 4.60
C LEU A 434 -26.97 25.54 3.47
N ASP A 435 -25.79 24.95 3.62
CA ASP A 435 -24.78 24.84 2.58
C ASP A 435 -24.81 23.45 1.94
N VAL A 436 -24.66 23.39 0.62
CA VAL A 436 -24.76 22.14 -0.15
C VAL A 436 -23.57 22.02 -1.10
N ALA A 437 -22.77 20.98 -0.90
CA ALA A 437 -21.68 20.62 -1.81
C ALA A 437 -22.09 19.43 -2.67
N GLY A 438 -21.88 19.52 -3.98
CA GLY A 438 -22.18 18.47 -4.97
C GLY A 438 -20.95 18.01 -5.76
N PRO A 439 -21.09 16.98 -6.62
CA PRO A 439 -20.00 16.46 -7.44
C PRO A 439 -19.52 17.51 -8.47
N LEU A 440 -18.20 17.76 -8.51
CA LEU A 440 -17.56 18.74 -9.41
C LEU A 440 -17.38 18.19 -10.85
N PRO A 441 -17.34 19.04 -11.91
CA PRO A 441 -17.43 20.50 -11.95
C PRO A 441 -18.71 20.96 -12.69
N GLY A 442 -19.76 21.25 -11.93
CA GLY A 442 -21.06 21.68 -12.48
C GLY A 442 -21.91 22.46 -11.48
N GLY A 443 -21.33 23.50 -10.87
CA GLY A 443 -22.02 24.43 -9.96
C GLY A 443 -22.32 23.88 -8.57
N SER A 444 -22.23 24.72 -7.54
CA SER A 444 -22.80 24.40 -6.23
C SER A 444 -24.33 24.50 -6.33
N PRO A 445 -25.09 23.46 -5.93
CA PRO A 445 -26.51 23.59 -5.71
C PRO A 445 -26.81 24.80 -4.83
N THR A 446 -27.77 25.62 -5.22
CA THR A 446 -28.25 26.70 -4.36
C THR A 446 -29.44 26.19 -3.56
N ALA A 447 -29.30 26.19 -2.24
CA ALA A 447 -30.43 25.99 -1.35
C ALA A 447 -31.29 27.26 -1.35
N THR A 448 -32.58 27.12 -1.66
CA THR A 448 -33.52 28.23 -1.55
C THR A 448 -34.31 28.06 -0.27
N TYR A 449 -34.17 29.04 0.63
CA TYR A 449 -34.95 29.08 1.86
C TYR A 449 -36.43 29.38 1.55
N ILE A 450 -37.32 28.56 2.09
CA ILE A 450 -38.76 28.62 1.77
C ILE A 450 -39.52 29.36 2.86
N GLU A 451 -39.52 28.84 4.09
CA GLU A 451 -40.30 29.40 5.21
C GLU A 451 -39.87 28.84 6.58
N VAL A 452 -40.25 29.54 7.66
CA VAL A 452 -40.29 28.98 9.03
C VAL A 452 -41.69 28.42 9.26
N SER A 453 -41.81 27.13 9.55
CA SER A 453 -43.08 26.52 10.00
C SER A 453 -43.18 26.56 11.55
N PRO A 454 -44.39 26.62 12.13
CA PRO A 454 -44.59 26.48 13.57
C PRO A 454 -43.84 25.25 14.12
N GLY A 455 -43.19 25.41 15.28
CA GLY A 455 -42.37 24.35 15.88
C GLY A 455 -40.88 24.38 15.54
N PHE A 456 -40.34 25.55 15.11
CA PHE A 456 -38.92 25.75 14.80
C PHE A 456 -38.40 24.85 13.67
N HIS A 457 -39.10 24.87 12.54
CA HIS A 457 -38.69 24.20 11.30
C HIS A 457 -38.20 25.23 10.28
N TRP A 458 -37.09 24.94 9.59
CA TRP A 458 -36.57 25.70 8.45
C TRP A 458 -36.55 24.79 7.22
N LEU A 459 -37.37 25.14 6.25
CA LEU A 459 -37.51 24.37 5.01
C LEU A 459 -36.66 24.96 3.88
N TYR A 460 -35.91 24.10 3.19
CA TYR A 460 -35.12 24.46 2.02
C TYR A 460 -35.46 23.57 0.83
N ASP A 461 -35.55 24.17 -0.36
CA ASP A 461 -35.60 23.42 -1.62
C ASP A 461 -34.20 23.45 -2.25
N VAL A 462 -33.68 22.28 -2.62
CA VAL A 462 -32.34 22.09 -3.18
C VAL A 462 -32.44 21.37 -4.51
N GLY A 463 -31.99 22.02 -5.59
CA GLY A 463 -31.91 21.41 -6.91
C GLY A 463 -30.67 20.52 -7.05
N LEU A 464 -30.84 19.28 -7.52
CA LEU A 464 -29.76 18.29 -7.64
C LEU A 464 -29.45 18.06 -9.12
N PRO A 465 -28.56 18.84 -9.75
CA PRO A 465 -28.43 18.88 -11.20
C PRO A 465 -27.80 17.62 -11.82
N ALA A 466 -27.13 16.79 -11.04
CA ALA A 466 -26.38 15.64 -11.53
C ALA A 466 -26.49 14.44 -10.58
N ALA A 467 -26.11 13.26 -11.07
CA ALA A 467 -25.89 12.10 -10.21
C ALA A 467 -24.59 12.26 -9.39
N GLY A 468 -24.58 11.72 -8.18
CA GLY A 468 -23.42 11.68 -7.29
C GLY A 468 -23.77 11.92 -5.83
N THR A 469 -22.74 12.03 -5.00
CA THR A 469 -22.89 12.26 -3.56
C THR A 469 -22.94 13.75 -3.26
N TYR A 470 -24.00 14.15 -2.55
CA TYR A 470 -24.19 15.50 -2.07
C TYR A 470 -24.03 15.56 -0.55
N ARG A 471 -23.34 16.59 -0.07
CA ARG A 471 -23.15 16.88 1.35
C ARG A 471 -23.96 18.11 1.74
N PHE A 472 -24.82 17.96 2.74
CA PHE A 472 -25.61 19.04 3.32
C PHE A 472 -25.00 19.41 4.67
N THR A 473 -24.70 20.70 4.85
CA THR A 473 -24.18 21.25 6.11
C THR A 473 -25.09 22.37 6.55
N PHE A 474 -25.73 22.24 7.71
CA PHE A 474 -26.53 23.32 8.27
C PHE A 474 -25.80 24.01 9.41
N THR A 475 -25.97 25.33 9.52
CA THR A 475 -25.35 26.18 10.55
C THR A 475 -26.41 27.12 11.14
N ALA A 476 -26.43 27.26 12.46
CA ALA A 476 -27.28 28.22 13.16
C ALA A 476 -26.46 29.41 13.71
N ASP A 477 -27.13 30.51 14.07
CA ASP A 477 -26.51 31.76 14.53
C ASP A 477 -25.51 31.61 15.70
N PRO A 478 -24.55 32.57 15.84
CA PRO A 478 -23.25 32.36 16.50
C PRO A 478 -23.25 32.11 18.02
N ALA A 479 -24.37 32.33 18.70
CA ALA A 479 -24.49 31.99 20.13
C ALA A 479 -24.81 30.50 20.35
N SER A 480 -25.02 29.72 19.28
CA SER A 480 -25.27 28.29 19.33
C SER A 480 -24.88 27.62 18.02
N THR A 481 -23.67 27.06 17.98
CA THR A 481 -23.24 26.26 16.84
C THR A 481 -23.90 24.89 16.89
N VAL A 482 -25.09 24.75 16.28
CA VAL A 482 -25.62 23.43 15.90
C VAL A 482 -24.90 23.01 14.62
N TYR A 483 -24.25 21.86 14.64
CA TYR A 483 -23.59 21.28 13.47
C TYR A 483 -24.18 19.90 13.19
N GLY A 484 -24.69 19.70 11.99
CA GLY A 484 -25.04 18.38 11.49
C GLY A 484 -24.70 18.27 10.02
N VAL A 485 -24.32 17.05 9.63
CA VAL A 485 -23.96 16.69 8.27
C VAL A 485 -24.83 15.53 7.86
N ALA A 486 -25.43 15.65 6.67
CA ALA A 486 -26.14 14.56 6.05
C ALA A 486 -25.65 14.35 4.61
N TYR A 487 -25.64 13.09 4.19
CA TYR A 487 -25.20 12.68 2.86
C TYR A 487 -26.38 12.11 2.08
N LEU A 488 -26.47 12.47 0.80
CA LEU A 488 -27.46 11.94 -0.13
C LEU A 488 -26.77 11.46 -1.40
N ASN A 489 -27.06 10.23 -1.80
CA ASN A 489 -26.65 9.70 -3.09
C ASN A 489 -27.79 9.85 -4.10
N VAL A 490 -27.53 10.61 -5.16
CA VAL A 490 -28.43 10.77 -6.31
C VAL A 490 -27.93 9.83 -7.40
N ILE A 491 -28.75 8.84 -7.75
CA ILE A 491 -28.39 7.82 -8.74
C ILE A 491 -29.19 8.07 -10.00
N ASP A 492 -28.55 7.99 -11.16
CA ASP A 492 -29.24 8.00 -12.45
C ASP A 492 -29.97 6.64 -12.62
N PRO A 493 -31.32 6.61 -12.67
CA PRO A 493 -32.05 5.37 -12.83
C PRO A 493 -31.73 4.65 -14.15
N ALA A 494 -31.23 5.35 -15.18
CA ALA A 494 -30.78 4.72 -16.43
C ALA A 494 -29.50 3.87 -16.28
N VAL A 495 -28.76 4.04 -15.18
CA VAL A 495 -27.56 3.25 -14.83
C VAL A 495 -27.90 2.08 -13.90
N ALA A 496 -29.06 2.13 -13.21
CA ALA A 496 -29.47 1.15 -12.21
C ALA A 496 -30.02 -0.17 -12.79
N ASP A 497 -30.28 -0.26 -14.10
CA ASP A 497 -30.77 -1.48 -14.77
C ASP A 497 -29.69 -2.56 -15.00
N ALA A 498 -28.50 -2.43 -14.41
CA ALA A 498 -27.44 -3.44 -14.45
C ALA A 498 -27.39 -4.39 -13.25
N GLY A 499 -28.33 -4.29 -12.29
CA GLY A 499 -28.43 -5.25 -11.19
C GLY A 499 -29.08 -4.64 -9.96
N ALA A 500 -30.39 -4.80 -9.85
CA ALA A 500 -31.15 -4.35 -8.68
C ALA A 500 -30.72 -5.12 -7.42
N VAL A 501 -30.20 -4.39 -6.43
CA VAL A 501 -30.22 -4.79 -5.02
C VAL A 501 -31.25 -3.90 -4.34
N ASP A 502 -32.25 -4.54 -3.75
CA ASP A 502 -33.35 -3.93 -3.00
C ASP A 502 -32.80 -3.23 -1.74
N SER A 503 -32.84 -1.90 -1.71
CA SER A 503 -32.50 -1.10 -0.52
C SER A 503 -33.74 -0.91 0.33
N GLY A 504 -33.97 -1.84 1.26
CA GLY A 504 -35.01 -1.70 2.28
C GLY A 504 -34.69 -0.56 3.25
N MET A 505 -35.62 0.37 3.41
CA MET A 505 -35.66 1.28 4.55
C MET A 505 -36.08 0.50 5.79
N ASP A 506 -35.25 0.52 6.83
CA ASP A 506 -35.62 -0.03 8.14
C ASP A 506 -36.44 1.01 8.92
N THR A 507 -37.76 0.81 8.89
CA THR A 507 -38.69 1.34 9.88
C THR A 507 -39.54 0.16 10.32
N ASP A 508 -39.41 -0.33 11.57
CA ASP A 508 -40.59 -0.32 12.45
C ASP A 508 -40.41 -0.77 13.91
N ALA A 509 -41.27 -0.14 14.73
CA ALA A 509 -41.71 -0.58 16.03
C ALA A 509 -42.69 -1.78 15.91
N GLY A 510 -42.63 -2.73 16.85
CA GLY A 510 -43.35 -4.01 16.73
C GLY A 510 -44.86 -4.01 17.05
N ARG A 511 -45.57 -5.03 16.54
CA ARG A 511 -46.48 -5.95 17.30
C ARG A 511 -47.18 -7.01 16.40
N THR A 512 -47.02 -8.28 16.83
CA THR A 512 -47.95 -9.45 16.84
C THR A 512 -49.05 -9.65 15.78
N ALA A 513 -49.06 -10.79 15.05
CA ALA A 513 -49.86 -12.02 15.34
C ALA A 513 -50.14 -12.91 14.09
N GLY A 514 -49.84 -14.21 14.20
CA GLY A 514 -50.71 -15.34 13.79
C GLY A 514 -50.62 -15.92 12.36
N PRO A 515 -50.86 -17.25 12.17
CA PRO A 515 -50.27 -18.05 11.09
C PRO A 515 -51.27 -18.64 10.08
N ASP A 516 -50.80 -19.06 8.89
CA ASP A 516 -51.15 -20.37 8.27
C ASP A 516 -50.52 -20.64 6.89
N ALA A 517 -50.17 -21.94 6.71
CA ALA A 517 -50.22 -22.79 5.50
C ALA A 517 -49.28 -22.62 4.27
N SER A 518 -48.28 -23.51 4.22
CA SER A 518 -48.02 -24.58 3.21
C SER A 518 -47.74 -24.30 1.70
N PRO A 519 -47.09 -25.27 1.00
CA PRO A 519 -46.15 -24.99 -0.10
C PRO A 519 -46.55 -25.55 -1.49
N SER A 520 -45.89 -25.07 -2.55
CA SER A 520 -45.81 -25.74 -3.88
C SER A 520 -44.52 -25.30 -4.59
N THR A 521 -43.50 -26.14 -4.79
CA THR A 521 -43.29 -27.20 -5.81
C THR A 521 -43.35 -26.75 -7.28
N GLY A 522 -42.20 -26.92 -7.95
CA GLY A 522 -42.07 -27.30 -9.37
C GLY A 522 -41.73 -26.15 -10.32
N ASP A 523 -41.06 -26.36 -11.45
CA ASP A 523 -40.26 -27.47 -11.96
C ASP A 523 -39.58 -26.96 -13.26
N ALA A 524 -38.63 -27.75 -13.75
CA ALA A 524 -37.75 -27.53 -14.89
C ALA A 524 -38.40 -27.25 -16.27
N GLY A 525 -37.57 -26.73 -17.20
CA GLY A 525 -37.80 -26.81 -18.65
C GLY A 525 -36.78 -25.99 -19.45
N ARG A 526 -35.60 -26.56 -19.76
CA ARG A 526 -35.20 -27.13 -21.07
C ARG A 526 -35.27 -26.17 -22.28
N THR A 527 -34.09 -26.06 -22.89
CA THR A 527 -33.64 -25.61 -24.23
C THR A 527 -34.41 -26.27 -25.41
N PRO A 528 -34.06 -26.12 -26.72
CA PRO A 528 -33.01 -25.35 -27.42
C PRO A 528 -33.52 -24.60 -28.70
N ASP A 529 -32.66 -23.85 -29.41
CA ASP A 529 -32.23 -24.21 -30.79
C ASP A 529 -31.45 -23.11 -31.53
N ALA A 530 -30.61 -23.61 -32.44
CA ALA A 530 -29.55 -22.97 -33.19
C ALA A 530 -30.03 -22.18 -34.43
N GLY A 531 -29.15 -21.31 -34.96
CA GLY A 531 -29.25 -20.88 -36.36
C GLY A 531 -28.37 -19.65 -36.71
N PRO A 532 -27.35 -19.79 -37.58
CA PRO A 532 -26.43 -18.72 -37.94
C PRO A 532 -26.87 -17.97 -39.22
N GLY A 533 -26.51 -16.69 -39.34
CA GLY A 533 -26.76 -15.89 -40.54
C GLY A 533 -25.70 -14.81 -40.77
N ARG A 534 -24.84 -15.03 -41.79
CA ARG A 534 -24.01 -14.01 -42.44
C ARG A 534 -24.83 -13.27 -43.51
N LEU A 535 -24.47 -12.01 -43.77
CA LEU A 535 -24.40 -11.22 -45.03
C LEU A 535 -24.50 -9.73 -44.62
N SER A 536 -23.45 -8.90 -44.69
CA SER A 536 -22.77 -8.28 -45.84
C SER A 536 -23.31 -6.89 -46.24
N ALA A 537 -22.37 -5.94 -46.30
CA ALA A 537 -22.27 -4.74 -47.14
C ALA A 537 -23.10 -3.48 -46.80
N ASP A 538 -22.40 -2.43 -46.34
CA ASP A 538 -22.14 -1.15 -47.04
C ASP A 538 -21.33 -0.28 -46.04
N GLY A 539 -20.31 0.52 -46.34
CA GLY A 539 -19.85 1.21 -47.53
C GLY A 539 -19.39 2.61 -47.09
N CYS A 540 -18.27 3.12 -47.64
CA CYS A 540 -17.51 4.36 -47.34
C CYS A 540 -16.29 4.15 -46.42
N GLY A 541 -15.04 4.09 -46.85
CA GLY A 541 -14.44 4.55 -48.11
C GLY A 541 -13.87 5.96 -47.96
N CYS A 542 -12.61 6.08 -47.51
CA CYS A 542 -11.69 7.16 -47.88
C CYS A 542 -10.25 6.75 -47.55
N ARG A 543 -9.43 6.61 -48.60
CA ARG A 543 -7.99 6.32 -48.55
C ARG A 543 -7.31 7.19 -49.59
N VAL A 544 -6.45 8.11 -49.18
CA VAL A 544 -5.27 8.67 -49.89
C VAL A 544 -4.45 9.36 -48.78
N GLY A 545 -3.15 9.20 -48.55
CA GLY A 545 -2.00 8.75 -49.33
C GLY A 545 -0.91 9.81 -49.17
N GLY A 546 0.33 9.43 -48.78
CA GLY A 546 1.48 10.34 -48.84
C GLY A 546 2.53 10.21 -47.72
N ALA A 547 3.52 9.35 -47.93
CA ALA A 547 4.91 9.59 -47.49
C ALA A 547 5.64 10.35 -48.62
N PRO A 548 6.86 10.93 -48.46
CA PRO A 548 7.82 10.78 -47.35
C PRO A 548 8.52 12.09 -46.91
N ARG A 549 9.35 12.06 -45.84
CA ARG A 549 10.70 12.67 -45.83
C ARG A 549 11.50 12.35 -44.55
N ARG A 550 12.74 11.91 -44.79
CA ARG A 550 13.86 11.78 -43.83
C ARG A 550 14.50 13.16 -43.61
N GLY A 551 15.00 13.41 -42.40
CA GLY A 551 16.02 14.45 -42.14
C GLY A 551 15.79 15.24 -40.87
N GLY A 552 16.39 14.82 -39.75
CA GLY A 552 16.35 15.60 -38.50
C GLY A 552 17.24 15.10 -37.35
N GLY A 553 17.98 13.99 -37.50
CA GLY A 553 18.70 13.37 -36.38
C GLY A 553 20.14 13.85 -36.14
N LEU A 554 20.76 14.60 -37.06
CA LEU A 554 22.20 14.87 -36.98
C LEU A 554 22.56 16.12 -36.15
N LEU A 555 21.65 17.07 -35.99
CA LEU A 555 21.90 18.32 -35.26
C LEU A 555 21.79 18.16 -33.72
N LEU A 556 20.95 17.25 -33.24
CA LEU A 556 20.87 16.95 -31.80
C LEU A 556 22.10 16.18 -31.28
N LEU A 557 22.69 15.32 -32.11
CA LEU A 557 23.89 14.56 -31.72
C LEU A 557 25.13 15.47 -31.57
N LEU A 558 25.27 16.48 -32.44
CA LEU A 558 26.37 17.45 -32.36
C LEU A 558 26.23 18.39 -31.15
N ALA A 559 25.00 18.77 -30.78
CA ALA A 559 24.75 19.58 -29.58
C ALA A 559 25.12 18.83 -28.29
N LEU A 560 24.84 17.53 -28.21
CA LEU A 560 25.20 16.67 -27.07
C LEU A 560 26.71 16.43 -26.96
N ILE A 561 27.42 16.29 -28.09
CA ILE A 561 28.89 16.14 -28.10
C ILE A 561 29.57 17.45 -27.67
N VAL A 562 29.09 18.60 -28.14
CA VAL A 562 29.61 19.92 -27.73
C VAL A 562 29.33 20.21 -26.24
N TRP A 563 28.16 19.80 -25.72
CA TRP A 563 27.84 19.92 -24.29
C TRP A 563 28.76 19.04 -23.43
N ARG A 564 29.03 17.79 -23.83
CA ARG A 564 29.97 16.89 -23.13
C ARG A 564 31.41 17.43 -23.14
N LEU A 565 31.87 17.98 -24.26
CA LEU A 565 33.24 18.54 -24.39
C LEU A 565 33.44 19.86 -23.62
N ARG A 566 32.37 20.65 -23.39
CA ARG A 566 32.44 21.83 -22.51
C ARG A 566 32.49 21.43 -21.03
N ARG A 567 31.81 20.34 -20.64
CA ARG A 567 31.80 19.85 -19.25
C ARG A 567 33.12 19.20 -18.83
N SER A 568 33.84 18.55 -19.75
CA SER A 568 35.17 17.98 -19.46
C SER A 568 36.25 19.06 -19.28
N LYS A 569 36.17 20.18 -20.01
CA LYS A 569 37.09 21.32 -19.83
C LYS A 569 36.85 22.08 -18.51
N ALA A 570 35.61 22.16 -18.04
CA ALA A 570 35.30 22.77 -16.75
C ALA A 570 35.83 21.95 -15.55
N LYS A 571 35.88 20.61 -15.66
CA LYS A 571 36.49 19.74 -14.64
C LYS A 571 38.02 19.82 -14.63
N ALA A 572 38.66 20.04 -15.77
CA ALA A 572 40.12 20.21 -15.85
C ALA A 572 40.60 21.56 -15.30
N ALA A 573 39.76 22.60 -15.32
CA ALA A 573 40.11 23.93 -14.81
C ALA A 573 40.06 24.03 -13.27
N ASN A 574 39.36 23.13 -12.59
CA ASN A 574 39.24 23.13 -11.11
C ASN A 574 40.25 22.21 -10.40
N ALA A 575 41.16 21.55 -11.12
CA ALA A 575 42.17 20.66 -10.54
C ALA A 575 43.51 21.37 -10.19
N HIS A 576 43.57 22.70 -10.32
CA HIS A 576 44.75 23.50 -9.96
C HIS A 576 44.40 24.72 -9.10
N VAL A 577 43.62 24.51 -8.03
CA VAL A 577 43.66 25.36 -6.84
C VAL A 577 43.38 24.47 -5.64
N HIS A 578 44.43 23.88 -5.08
CA HIS A 578 44.72 23.69 -3.65
C HIS A 578 45.92 22.76 -3.47
#